data_AF-A0A1C5N547-F1
#
_entry.id   AF-A0A1C5N547-F1
#
_cell.length_a   1.000
_cell.length_b   1.000
_cell.length_c   1.000
_cell.angle_alpha   90.00
_cell.angle_beta   90.00
_cell.angle_gamma   90.00
#
_symmetry.space_group_name_H-M   'P 1'
#
loop_
_entity.id
_entity.type
_entity.pdbx_description
1 polymer ?
#
loop_
_entity_poly.entity_id
_entity_poly.type
_entity_poly.pdbx_seq_one_letter_code
_entity_poly.pdbx_strand_id
1 'polypeptide(L)'
;MLNKEKFAKEIVEIVTNGNSNGIAVVDGKPCVCENTMCHDCDFTDVNTCDNELNEWANSEYEEFEIDWHKVPVDTPVLVWDKDKPNKLKRYYAGLKNGYFMTFDNGATSWSFSGKTTLWCNCKLAREEDIEKYRKR
;
A
#
# COMPACT_ATOMS: atom_id res chain seq x y z
N MET A 1 7.52 -12.51 -1.72
CA MET A 1 6.17 -12.98 -2.10
C MET A 1 5.95 -12.45 -3.49
N LEU A 2 5.51 -13.28 -4.42
CA LEU A 2 5.33 -12.86 -5.80
C LEU A 2 4.04 -12.06 -5.96
N ASN A 3 3.97 -11.20 -6.98
CA ASN A 3 2.75 -10.43 -7.26
C ASN A 3 1.52 -11.33 -7.45
N LYS A 4 1.66 -12.46 -8.16
CA LYS A 4 0.54 -13.42 -8.33
C LYS A 4 0.05 -14.04 -7.03
N GLU A 5 0.92 -14.16 -6.03
CA GLU A 5 0.55 -14.68 -4.71
C GLU A 5 -0.14 -13.58 -3.89
N LYS A 6 0.39 -12.35 -3.96
CA LYS A 6 -0.17 -11.19 -3.27
C LYS A 6 -1.57 -10.83 -3.78
N PHE A 7 -1.76 -10.84 -5.10
CA PHE A 7 -2.99 -10.41 -5.77
C PHE A 7 -3.83 -11.57 -6.30
N ALA A 8 -3.65 -12.78 -5.76
CA ALA A 8 -4.33 -13.98 -6.26
C ALA A 8 -5.85 -13.81 -6.31
N LYS A 9 -6.44 -13.17 -5.29
CA LYS A 9 -7.89 -12.97 -5.21
C LYS A 9 -8.38 -11.96 -6.25
N GLU A 10 -7.70 -10.83 -6.38
CA GLU A 10 -8.03 -9.78 -7.36
C GLU A 10 -7.90 -10.31 -8.78
N ILE A 11 -6.83 -11.06 -9.09
CA ILE A 11 -6.65 -11.71 -10.38
C ILE A 11 -7.82 -12.65 -10.69
N VAL A 12 -8.21 -13.51 -9.73
CA VAL A 12 -9.35 -14.42 -9.87
C VAL A 12 -10.66 -13.64 -10.10
N GLU A 13 -10.91 -12.57 -9.34
CA GLU A 13 -12.10 -11.74 -9.51
C GLU A 13 -12.14 -11.08 -10.91
N ILE A 14 -11.01 -10.57 -11.40
CA ILE A 14 -10.91 -9.96 -12.74
C ILE A 14 -11.26 -10.98 -13.84
N VAL A 15 -10.65 -12.17 -13.81
CA VAL A 15 -10.84 -13.18 -14.88
C VAL A 15 -12.20 -13.89 -14.81
N THR A 16 -12.81 -13.97 -13.62
CA THR A 16 -14.12 -14.64 -13.45
C THR A 16 -15.32 -13.73 -13.70
N ASN A 17 -15.14 -12.41 -13.68
CA ASN A 17 -16.21 -11.43 -13.93
C ASN A 17 -16.62 -11.30 -15.42
N GLY A 18 -16.24 -12.23 -16.29
CA GLY A 18 -16.64 -12.25 -17.70
C GLY A 18 -15.89 -11.25 -18.60
N ASN A 19 -14.83 -10.61 -18.08
CA ASN A 19 -13.97 -9.73 -18.86
C ASN A 19 -13.04 -10.56 -19.75
N SER A 20 -13.34 -10.60 -21.05
CA SER A 20 -12.50 -11.27 -22.06
C SER A 20 -11.22 -10.49 -22.40
N ASN A 21 -11.09 -9.26 -21.91
CA ASN A 21 -10.10 -8.30 -22.38
C ASN A 21 -8.77 -8.36 -21.62
N GLY A 22 -8.57 -9.38 -20.78
CA GLY A 22 -7.31 -9.62 -20.08
C GLY A 22 -7.09 -8.74 -18.85
N ILE A 23 -5.89 -8.85 -18.28
CA ILE A 23 -5.46 -8.13 -17.07
C ILE A 23 -4.48 -7.03 -17.50
N ALA A 24 -4.72 -5.81 -17.04
CA ALA A 24 -3.74 -4.73 -17.08
C ALA A 24 -3.12 -4.55 -15.70
N VAL A 25 -1.98 -3.85 -15.62
CA VAL A 25 -1.37 -3.46 -14.36
C VAL A 25 -1.20 -1.95 -14.37
N VAL A 26 -1.63 -1.28 -13.31
CA VAL A 26 -1.49 0.16 -13.12
C VAL A 26 -0.95 0.41 -11.73
N ASP A 27 0.17 1.12 -11.63
CA ASP A 27 0.85 1.40 -10.37
C ASP A 27 1.05 0.09 -9.57
N GLY A 28 1.55 -0.96 -10.22
CA GLY A 28 1.86 -2.26 -9.64
C GLY A 28 0.65 -3.09 -9.19
N LYS A 29 -0.59 -2.71 -9.55
CA LYS A 29 -1.82 -3.44 -9.19
C LYS A 29 -2.56 -3.97 -10.40
N PRO A 30 -3.10 -5.21 -10.35
CA PRO A 30 -3.88 -5.74 -11.45
C PRO A 30 -5.26 -5.07 -11.51
N CYS A 31 -5.69 -4.75 -12.72
CA CYS A 31 -7.00 -4.19 -13.02
C CYS A 31 -7.56 -4.78 -14.33
N VAL A 32 -8.80 -4.42 -14.65
CA VAL A 32 -9.42 -4.80 -15.93
C VAL A 32 -8.82 -3.96 -17.05
N CYS A 33 -8.25 -4.62 -18.06
CA CYS A 33 -7.61 -3.95 -19.20
C CYS A 33 -8.56 -3.03 -19.97
N GLU A 34 -9.83 -3.44 -20.17
CA GLU A 34 -10.83 -2.64 -20.88
C GLU A 34 -11.09 -1.25 -20.27
N ASN A 35 -10.88 -1.10 -18.96
CA ASN A 35 -11.07 0.16 -18.24
C ASN A 35 -9.80 1.02 -18.16
N THR A 36 -8.72 0.59 -18.79
CA THR A 36 -7.39 1.19 -18.66
C THR A 36 -6.86 1.57 -20.04
N MET A 37 -6.39 2.80 -20.19
CA MET A 37 -5.74 3.23 -21.42
C MET A 37 -4.33 2.65 -21.47
N CYS A 38 -3.84 2.21 -22.64
CA CYS A 38 -2.48 1.64 -22.73
C CYS A 38 -1.37 2.58 -22.26
N HIS A 39 -1.56 3.91 -22.34
CA HIS A 39 -0.58 4.88 -21.86
C HIS A 39 -0.54 5.02 -20.33
N ASP A 40 -1.59 4.56 -19.65
CA ASP A 40 -1.68 4.54 -18.18
C ASP A 40 -1.31 3.15 -17.62
N CYS A 41 -1.09 2.16 -18.49
CA CYS A 41 -0.71 0.80 -18.10
C CYS A 41 0.81 0.72 -17.87
N ASP A 42 1.21 -0.04 -16.86
CA ASP A 42 2.62 -0.33 -16.57
C ASP A 42 3.26 -1.22 -17.67
N PHE A 43 2.42 -1.82 -18.52
CA PHE A 43 2.83 -2.61 -19.68
C PHE A 43 3.15 -1.70 -20.86
N THR A 44 4.36 -1.85 -21.41
CA THR A 44 4.95 -0.86 -22.31
C THR A 44 4.65 -1.11 -23.79
N ASP A 45 4.35 -2.35 -24.18
CA ASP A 45 4.04 -2.72 -25.56
C ASP A 45 2.78 -3.58 -25.65
N VAL A 46 1.82 -3.09 -26.45
CA VAL A 46 0.52 -3.72 -26.70
C VAL A 46 0.63 -5.12 -27.31
N ASN A 47 1.74 -5.45 -27.96
CA ASN A 47 1.99 -6.76 -28.55
C ASN A 47 2.58 -7.77 -27.56
N THR A 48 3.01 -7.31 -26.37
CA THR A 48 3.70 -8.15 -25.38
C THR A 48 3.00 -8.18 -24.02
N CYS A 49 1.76 -7.70 -23.91
CA CYS A 49 0.99 -7.68 -22.65
C CYS A 49 0.99 -9.03 -21.93
N ASP A 50 0.85 -10.16 -22.63
CA ASP A 50 0.86 -11.49 -22.01
C ASP A 50 2.23 -11.85 -21.41
N ASN A 51 3.32 -11.45 -22.07
CA ASN A 51 4.68 -11.67 -21.58
C ASN A 51 4.97 -10.77 -20.37
N GLU A 52 4.64 -9.48 -20.46
CA GLU A 52 4.84 -8.52 -19.37
C GLU A 52 3.97 -8.86 -18.15
N LEU A 53 2.74 -9.34 -18.36
CA LEU A 53 1.89 -9.85 -17.28
C LEU A 53 2.51 -11.07 -16.59
N ASN A 54 3.08 -12.00 -17.37
CA ASN A 54 3.75 -13.16 -16.81
C ASN A 54 5.03 -12.77 -16.03
N GLU A 55 5.81 -11.82 -16.54
CA GLU A 55 6.97 -11.28 -15.84
C GLU A 55 6.57 -10.59 -14.54
N TRP A 56 5.59 -9.68 -14.59
CA TRP A 56 5.04 -9.00 -13.41
C TRP A 56 4.49 -10.00 -12.40
N ALA A 57 3.72 -11.00 -12.83
CA ALA A 57 3.13 -12.01 -11.96
C ALA A 57 4.19 -12.80 -11.18
N ASN A 58 5.37 -12.99 -11.78
CA ASN A 58 6.49 -13.73 -11.20
C ASN A 58 7.59 -12.85 -10.60
N SER A 59 7.46 -11.53 -10.63
CA SER A 59 8.37 -10.64 -9.91
C SER A 59 8.03 -10.60 -8.42
N GLU A 60 9.04 -10.31 -7.59
CA GLU A 60 8.84 -10.07 -6.16
C GLU A 60 7.92 -8.85 -5.97
N TYR A 61 6.96 -8.98 -5.06
CA TYR A 61 6.07 -7.90 -4.66
C TYR A 61 6.86 -6.89 -3.84
N GLU A 62 6.86 -5.65 -4.32
CA GLU A 62 7.38 -4.49 -3.60
C GLU A 62 6.23 -3.75 -2.91
N GLU A 63 6.41 -3.43 -1.63
CA GLU A 63 5.38 -2.72 -0.87
C GLU A 63 5.37 -1.23 -1.25
N PHE A 64 4.19 -0.69 -1.58
CA PHE A 64 4.05 0.71 -2.01
C PHE A 64 4.66 1.70 -1.02
N GLU A 65 5.43 2.66 -1.53
CA GLU A 65 5.88 3.78 -0.73
C GLU A 65 4.71 4.69 -0.34
N ILE A 66 4.64 5.10 0.92
CA ILE A 66 3.61 6.00 1.43
C ILE A 66 4.11 7.45 1.46
N ASP A 67 3.29 8.38 0.95
CA ASP A 67 3.47 9.81 1.13
C ASP A 67 2.94 10.23 2.50
N TRP A 68 3.78 10.06 3.53
CA TRP A 68 3.45 10.37 4.92
C TRP A 68 3.09 11.85 5.17
N HIS A 69 3.42 12.78 4.25
CA HIS A 69 3.01 14.17 4.37
C HIS A 69 1.51 14.37 4.07
N LYS A 70 0.88 13.44 3.35
CA LYS A 70 -0.57 13.44 3.06
C LYS A 70 -1.39 12.65 4.08
N VAL A 71 -0.74 11.83 4.92
CA VAL A 71 -1.42 11.00 5.91
C VAL A 71 -1.93 11.90 7.05
N PRO A 72 -3.25 11.93 7.33
CA PRO A 72 -3.80 12.79 8.38
C PRO A 72 -3.48 12.26 9.78
N VAL A 73 -3.50 13.17 10.75
CA VAL A 73 -3.49 12.83 12.18
C VAL A 73 -4.65 11.89 12.49
N ASP A 74 -4.47 11.00 13.47
CA ASP A 74 -5.41 9.96 13.86
C ASP A 74 -5.61 8.84 12.82
N THR A 75 -4.74 8.74 11.82
CA THR A 75 -4.70 7.53 10.96
C THR A 75 -4.17 6.34 11.76
N PRO A 76 -4.86 5.18 11.78
CA PRO A 76 -4.36 3.98 12.45
C PRO A 76 -3.06 3.45 11.83
N VAL A 77 -2.06 3.20 12.67
CA VAL A 77 -0.74 2.75 12.25
C VAL A 77 -0.21 1.61 13.13
N LEU A 78 0.71 0.85 12.55
CA LEU A 78 1.56 -0.12 13.22
C LEU A 78 2.97 0.45 13.32
N VAL A 79 3.50 0.57 14.53
CA VAL A 79 4.82 1.15 14.79
C VAL A 79 5.71 0.20 15.58
N TRP A 80 7.02 0.27 15.34
CA TRP A 80 8.01 -0.55 16.05
C TRP A 80 9.41 0.08 15.97
N ASP A 81 10.24 -0.25 16.95
CA ASP A 81 11.65 0.15 16.99
C ASP A 81 12.55 -0.96 16.45
N LYS A 82 13.79 -0.58 16.08
CA LYS A 82 14.79 -1.53 15.55
C LYS A 82 15.05 -2.69 16.51
N ASP A 83 15.09 -2.42 17.81
CA ASP A 83 15.43 -3.41 18.85
C ASP A 83 14.21 -4.21 19.34
N LYS A 84 12.99 -3.81 18.97
CA LYS A 84 11.74 -4.43 19.41
C LYS A 84 10.81 -4.62 18.22
N PRO A 85 10.84 -5.77 17.55
CA PRO A 85 10.09 -6.00 16.32
C PRO A 85 8.57 -6.14 16.54
N ASN A 86 8.10 -6.15 17.79
CA ASN A 86 6.68 -6.24 18.11
C ASN A 86 5.96 -4.97 17.66
N LYS A 87 5.11 -5.11 16.64
CA LYS A 87 4.30 -4.02 16.10
C LYS A 87 3.23 -3.61 17.10
N LEU A 88 3.21 -2.34 17.44
CA LEU A 88 2.21 -1.74 18.31
C LEU A 88 1.15 -1.01 17.49
N LYS A 89 -0.12 -1.21 17.85
CA LYS A 89 -1.25 -0.48 17.27
C LYS A 89 -1.36 0.89 17.91
N ARG A 90 -1.28 1.95 17.10
CA ARG A 90 -1.31 3.35 17.54
C ARG A 90 -2.03 4.22 16.53
N TYR A 91 -2.18 5.50 16.87
CA TYR A 91 -2.72 6.52 15.98
C TYR A 91 -1.62 7.53 15.62
N TYR A 92 -1.54 7.86 14.34
CA TYR A 92 -0.53 8.74 13.78
C TYR A 92 -0.69 10.18 14.28
N ALA A 93 0.42 10.82 14.65
CA ALA A 93 0.46 12.19 15.15
C ALA A 93 1.35 13.11 14.30
N GLY A 94 1.94 12.61 13.21
CA GLY A 94 2.78 13.38 12.29
C GLY A 94 4.23 12.87 12.17
N LEU A 95 5.07 13.64 11.49
CA LEU A 95 6.52 13.42 11.39
C LEU A 95 7.27 14.42 12.28
N LYS A 96 8.35 13.98 12.92
CA LYS A 96 9.28 14.85 13.64
C LYS A 96 10.70 14.38 13.45
N ASN A 97 11.55 15.22 12.86
CA ASN A 97 12.98 14.96 12.61
C ASN A 97 13.23 13.61 11.89
N GLY A 98 12.37 13.25 10.92
CA GLY A 98 12.49 11.98 10.18
C GLY A 98 11.92 10.75 10.91
N TYR A 99 11.37 10.91 12.12
CA TYR A 99 10.70 9.84 12.86
C TYR A 99 9.19 9.96 12.78
N PHE A 100 8.51 8.82 12.91
CA PHE A 100 7.05 8.75 12.99
C PHE A 100 6.61 9.03 14.42
N MET A 101 5.67 9.96 14.57
CA MET A 101 5.12 10.31 15.87
C MET A 101 3.75 9.66 16.06
N THR A 102 3.48 9.12 17.25
CA THR A 102 2.16 8.60 17.60
C THR A 102 1.71 9.05 18.97
N PHE A 103 0.40 9.06 19.20
CA PHE A 103 -0.17 9.21 20.54
C PHE A 103 0.02 7.94 21.37
N ASP A 104 0.39 8.11 22.64
CA ASP A 104 0.58 6.99 23.56
C ASP A 104 -0.74 6.32 23.96
N ASN A 105 -0.65 5.08 24.44
CA ASN A 105 -1.77 4.28 24.95
C ASN A 105 -2.94 4.07 23.97
N GLY A 106 -2.70 4.22 22.66
CA GLY A 106 -3.77 4.11 21.66
C GLY A 106 -4.78 5.26 21.72
N ALA A 107 -4.41 6.39 22.34
CA ALA A 107 -5.20 7.61 22.30
C ALA A 107 -5.20 8.23 20.89
N THR A 108 -6.07 9.20 20.69
CA THR A 108 -6.19 10.03 19.47
C THR A 108 -6.02 11.49 19.83
N SER A 109 -5.92 12.38 18.85
CA SER A 109 -5.82 13.83 19.08
C SER A 109 -6.95 14.38 19.97
N TRP A 110 -8.12 13.72 19.97
CA TRP A 110 -9.27 14.08 20.81
C TRP A 110 -9.13 13.66 22.28
N SER A 111 -8.58 12.48 22.55
CA SER A 111 -8.49 11.90 23.90
C SER A 111 -7.10 12.05 24.54
N PHE A 112 -6.14 12.57 23.77
CA PHE A 112 -4.76 12.65 24.15
C PHE A 112 -4.49 13.81 25.13
N SER A 113 -4.01 13.45 26.32
CA SER A 113 -3.55 14.39 27.36
C SER A 113 -2.11 14.12 27.79
N GLY A 114 -1.40 13.26 27.05
CA GLY A 114 -0.13 12.66 27.46
C GLY A 114 1.08 13.11 26.64
N LYS A 115 2.04 12.20 26.46
CA LYS A 115 3.23 12.39 25.64
C LYS A 115 3.11 11.62 24.32
N THR A 116 3.69 12.19 23.27
CA THR A 116 3.83 11.51 21.99
C THR A 116 5.14 10.73 21.97
N THR A 117 5.13 9.55 21.38
CA THR A 117 6.33 8.73 21.19
C THR A 117 6.79 8.79 19.74
N LEU A 118 8.12 8.80 19.55
CA LEU A 118 8.78 8.74 18.23
C LEU A 118 9.22 7.31 17.93
N TRP A 119 9.03 6.90 16.67
CA TRP A 119 9.30 5.54 16.20
C TRP A 119 10.17 5.56 14.95
N CYS A 120 11.07 4.58 14.86
CA CYS A 120 11.91 4.39 13.68
C CYS A 120 11.13 3.85 12.48
N ASN A 121 10.12 3.01 12.72
CA ASN A 121 9.37 2.34 11.66
C ASN A 121 7.87 2.51 11.86
N CYS A 122 7.15 2.65 10.75
CA CYS A 122 5.70 2.82 10.73
C CYS A 122 5.12 2.22 9.45
N LYS A 123 3.94 1.62 9.57
CA LYS A 123 3.13 1.13 8.47
C LYS A 123 1.67 1.47 8.72
N LEU A 124 0.92 1.83 7.68
CA LEU A 124 -0.52 2.05 7.77
C LEU A 124 -1.23 0.73 8.15
N ALA A 125 -2.19 0.81 9.07
CA ALA A 125 -2.85 -0.40 9.56
C ALA A 125 -3.96 -0.90 8.62
N ARG A 126 -4.50 -0.04 7.75
CA ARG A 126 -5.60 -0.35 6.83
C ARG A 126 -5.15 -0.29 5.37
N GLU A 127 -5.65 -1.22 4.56
CA GLU A 127 -5.33 -1.27 3.12
C GLU A 127 -5.92 -0.09 2.35
N GLU A 128 -7.09 0.42 2.76
CA GLU A 128 -7.72 1.62 2.19
C GLU A 128 -6.81 2.87 2.31
N ASP A 129 -6.11 3.01 3.43
CA ASP A 129 -5.20 4.13 3.66
C ASP A 129 -3.92 3.97 2.83
N ILE A 130 -3.43 2.73 2.66
CA ILE A 130 -2.25 2.43 1.83
C ILE A 130 -2.53 2.88 0.39
N GLU A 131 -3.70 2.54 -0.15
CA GLU A 131 -4.10 2.96 -1.49
C GLU A 131 -4.23 4.47 -1.62
N LYS A 132 -4.86 5.10 -0.63
CA LYS A 132 -5.14 6.54 -0.66
C LYS A 132 -3.87 7.39 -0.55
N TYR A 133 -2.87 6.94 0.20
CA TYR A 133 -1.67 7.72 0.51
C TYR A 133 -0.39 7.17 -0.14
N ARG A 134 -0.48 6.23 -1.08
CA ARG A 134 0.69 5.80 -1.86
C ARG A 134 1.29 6.98 -2.62
N LYS A 135 2.61 7.01 -2.74
CA LYS A 135 3.29 7.91 -3.68
C LYS A 135 2.89 7.50 -5.10
N ARG A 136 2.55 8.51 -5.90
CA ARG A 136 2.34 8.41 -7.34
C ARG A 136 3.52 9.10 -8.02
#